data_AF-A0A7S3PY99-F1
#
_entry.id   AF-A0A7S3PY99-F1
#
_cell.length_a   1.000
_cell.length_b   1.000
_cell.length_c   1.000
_cell.angle_alpha   90.00
_cell.angle_beta   90.00
_cell.angle_gamma   90.00
#
_symmetry.space_group_name_H-M   'P 1'
#
loop_
_entity.id
_entity.type
_entity.pdbx_description
1 polymer ?
#
loop_
_entity_poly.entity_id
_entity_poly.type
_entity_poly.pdbx_seq_one_letter_code
_entity_poly.pdbx_strand_id
1 'polypeptide(L)'
;MRICFELLEMLKAHKKSIRRAAVSTFGYIAKAIGPQDVLHTLLNNLKVQDRQMRVCTTVAIAIVAETCGPFTVLPAVMNEYRVPELNIQNGVLKALSFMFEYIGDMAKDYIYAVSPLLEDALMDRDPVHRQTGCATVKHLSLGVAGLGCEDVLLHLLNYVWPNVFEESPHVIQAVLDAVQGLMVSLGPNVILQYVVQGLYHPARKVRESFWKVYNLLYIYASDALVMGYPSYSKLSVDGDGLDGSLSSSDCDESNSYYARTTLELFI
;
A
#
# COMPACT_ATOMS: atom_id res chain seq x y z
N MET A 1 -34.14 -4.65 -9.19
CA MET A 1 -33.63 -3.54 -8.34
C MET A 1 -34.05 -3.63 -6.88
N ARG A 2 -35.35 -3.78 -6.53
CA ARG A 2 -35.79 -3.88 -5.12
C ARG A 2 -35.06 -4.97 -4.30
N ILE A 3 -34.91 -6.17 -4.88
CA ILE A 3 -34.18 -7.29 -4.25
C ILE A 3 -32.71 -6.91 -3.96
N CYS A 4 -32.05 -6.12 -4.82
CA CYS A 4 -30.68 -5.69 -4.60
C CYS A 4 -30.54 -4.81 -3.35
N PHE A 5 -31.52 -3.92 -3.10
CA PHE A 5 -31.52 -3.08 -1.91
C PHE A 5 -31.76 -3.87 -0.63
N GLU A 6 -32.69 -4.83 -0.64
CA GLU A 6 -32.90 -5.74 0.51
C GLU A 6 -31.63 -6.58 0.78
N LEU A 7 -30.90 -6.98 -0.28
CA LEU A 7 -29.63 -7.68 -0.13
C LEU A 7 -28.50 -6.81 0.45
N LEU A 8 -28.47 -5.50 0.18
CA LEU A 8 -27.49 -4.60 0.80
C LEU A 8 -27.63 -4.57 2.32
N GLU A 9 -28.85 -4.59 2.84
CA GLU A 9 -29.06 -4.70 4.29
C GLU A 9 -28.63 -6.06 4.84
N MET A 10 -28.82 -7.13 4.07
CA MET A 10 -28.36 -8.48 4.44
C MET A 10 -26.82 -8.58 4.54
N LEU A 11 -26.06 -7.71 3.86
CA LEU A 11 -24.61 -7.64 4.03
C LEU A 11 -24.20 -7.18 5.44
N LYS A 12 -25.11 -6.55 6.21
CA LYS A 12 -24.90 -6.18 7.62
C LYS A 12 -25.13 -7.35 8.59
N ALA A 13 -25.66 -8.48 8.14
CA ALA A 13 -26.03 -9.59 9.01
C ALA A 13 -24.83 -10.09 9.84
N HIS A 14 -25.04 -10.38 11.13
CA HIS A 14 -23.97 -10.86 12.02
C HIS A 14 -23.38 -12.22 11.58
N LYS A 15 -24.22 -13.11 11.03
CA LYS A 15 -23.79 -14.44 10.59
C LYS A 15 -23.03 -14.38 9.26
N LYS A 16 -21.80 -14.90 9.25
CA LYS A 16 -20.93 -14.99 8.06
C LYS A 16 -21.59 -15.75 6.89
N SER A 17 -22.37 -16.80 7.19
CA SER A 17 -23.07 -17.59 6.16
C SER A 17 -24.10 -16.77 5.39
N ILE A 18 -24.86 -15.92 6.08
CA ILE A 18 -25.85 -15.03 5.46
C ILE A 18 -25.15 -14.01 4.56
N ARG A 19 -24.08 -13.38 5.05
CA ARG A 19 -23.29 -12.45 4.24
C ARG A 19 -22.74 -13.13 2.99
N ARG A 20 -22.17 -14.33 3.10
CA ARG A 20 -21.64 -15.09 1.95
C ARG A 20 -22.73 -15.41 0.92
N ALA A 21 -23.90 -15.84 1.38
CA ALA A 21 -25.04 -16.11 0.49
C ALA A 21 -25.51 -14.84 -0.21
N ALA A 22 -25.62 -13.71 0.52
CA ALA A 22 -26.00 -12.41 -0.04
C ALA A 22 -25.00 -11.91 -1.09
N VAL A 23 -23.69 -12.09 -0.86
CA VAL A 23 -22.64 -11.75 -1.83
C VAL A 23 -22.81 -12.55 -3.12
N SER A 24 -22.99 -13.86 -3.03
CA SER A 24 -23.18 -14.71 -4.21
C SER A 24 -24.45 -14.39 -4.99
N THR A 25 -25.58 -14.12 -4.31
CA THR A 25 -26.82 -13.72 -4.99
C THR A 25 -26.69 -12.35 -5.64
N PHE A 26 -25.94 -11.41 -5.05
CA PHE A 26 -25.67 -10.10 -5.66
C PHE A 26 -24.96 -10.24 -7.00
N GLY A 27 -23.94 -11.11 -7.07
CA GLY A 27 -23.22 -11.43 -8.30
C GLY A 27 -24.12 -12.03 -9.38
N TYR A 28 -25.00 -12.98 -9.03
CA TYR A 28 -25.94 -13.57 -9.99
C TYR A 28 -26.95 -12.56 -10.53
N ILE A 29 -27.43 -11.64 -9.69
CA ILE A 29 -28.35 -10.58 -10.12
C ILE A 29 -27.64 -9.60 -11.06
N ALA A 30 -26.41 -9.21 -10.73
CA ALA A 30 -25.61 -8.32 -11.58
C ALA A 30 -25.39 -8.93 -12.97
N LYS A 31 -25.11 -10.23 -13.03
CA LYS A 31 -24.95 -10.97 -14.30
C LYS A 31 -26.26 -11.11 -15.09
N ALA A 32 -27.41 -11.19 -14.43
CA ALA A 32 -28.71 -11.37 -15.06
C ALA A 32 -29.31 -10.05 -15.60
N ILE A 33 -29.21 -8.95 -14.84
CA ILE A 33 -29.78 -7.64 -15.23
C ILE A 33 -28.81 -6.85 -16.10
N GLY A 34 -27.52 -6.90 -15.78
CA GLY A 34 -26.49 -6.04 -16.35
C GLY A 34 -25.84 -5.16 -15.28
N PRO A 35 -24.50 -4.98 -15.32
CA PRO A 35 -23.77 -4.29 -14.26
C PRO A 35 -24.07 -2.78 -14.19
N GLN A 36 -24.41 -2.13 -15.31
CA GLN A 36 -24.59 -0.68 -15.39
C GLN A 36 -25.78 -0.19 -14.54
N ASP A 37 -26.95 -0.85 -14.64
CA ASP A 37 -28.14 -0.47 -13.88
C ASP A 37 -27.96 -0.67 -12.38
N VAL A 38 -27.29 -1.77 -12.01
CA VAL A 38 -26.95 -2.07 -10.62
C VAL A 38 -25.96 -1.05 -10.08
N LEU A 39 -24.93 -0.71 -10.86
CA LEU A 39 -23.88 0.21 -10.45
C LEU A 39 -24.40 1.64 -10.26
N HIS A 40 -25.22 2.17 -11.18
CA HIS A 40 -25.80 3.51 -11.02
C HIS A 40 -26.60 3.64 -9.71
N THR A 41 -27.29 2.57 -9.33
CA THR A 41 -28.06 2.52 -8.09
C THR A 41 -27.15 2.47 -6.85
N LEU A 42 -26.07 1.68 -6.90
CA LEU A 42 -25.07 1.60 -5.83
C LEU A 42 -24.32 2.92 -5.64
N LEU A 43 -23.87 3.56 -6.73
CA LEU A 43 -23.13 4.81 -6.68
C LEU A 43 -23.98 5.95 -6.07
N ASN A 44 -25.27 6.01 -6.40
CA ASN A 44 -26.17 6.96 -5.73
C ASN A 44 -26.32 6.69 -4.22
N ASN A 45 -26.21 5.42 -3.80
CA ASN A 45 -26.25 5.06 -2.38
C ASN A 45 -24.97 5.43 -1.62
N LEU A 46 -23.85 5.72 -2.31
CA LEU A 46 -22.63 6.24 -1.67
C LEU A 46 -22.84 7.65 -1.10
N LYS A 47 -23.83 8.41 -1.59
CA LYS A 47 -24.22 9.74 -1.08
C LYS A 47 -24.98 9.68 0.24
N VAL A 48 -25.44 8.50 0.66
CA VAL A 48 -26.20 8.33 1.89
C VAL A 48 -25.30 8.55 3.11
N GLN A 49 -25.83 9.25 4.13
CA GLN A 49 -25.07 9.64 5.31
C GLN A 49 -24.66 8.47 6.22
N ASP A 50 -25.37 7.33 6.19
CA ASP A 50 -25.01 6.15 6.99
C ASP A 50 -23.70 5.51 6.49
N ARG A 51 -22.66 5.60 7.34
CA ARG A 51 -21.34 5.01 7.10
C ARG A 51 -21.41 3.50 6.83
N GLN A 52 -22.29 2.76 7.52
CA GLN A 52 -22.36 1.32 7.35
C GLN A 52 -22.96 0.95 5.99
N MET A 53 -23.99 1.67 5.54
CA MET A 53 -24.55 1.50 4.19
C MET A 53 -23.50 1.79 3.11
N ARG A 54 -22.65 2.82 3.30
CA ARG A 54 -21.54 3.10 2.36
C ARG A 54 -20.58 1.91 2.27
N VAL A 55 -20.15 1.33 3.40
CA VAL A 55 -19.25 0.16 3.39
C VAL A 55 -19.87 -1.06 2.72
N CYS A 56 -21.16 -1.35 2.97
CA CYS A 56 -21.84 -2.46 2.29
C CYS A 56 -21.94 -2.21 0.78
N THR A 57 -22.16 -0.95 0.38
CA THR A 57 -22.22 -0.54 -1.03
C THR A 57 -20.87 -0.73 -1.72
N THR A 58 -19.76 -0.36 -1.07
CA THR A 58 -18.42 -0.55 -1.64
C THR A 58 -18.07 -2.02 -1.84
N VAL A 59 -18.50 -2.89 -0.91
CA VAL A 59 -18.34 -4.36 -1.06
C VAL A 59 -19.20 -4.88 -2.21
N ALA A 60 -20.44 -4.40 -2.35
CA ALA A 60 -21.30 -4.77 -3.48
C ALA A 60 -20.70 -4.37 -4.83
N ILE A 61 -20.08 -3.19 -4.94
CA ILE A 61 -19.38 -2.74 -6.16
C ILE A 61 -18.22 -3.70 -6.51
N ALA A 62 -17.43 -4.12 -5.52
CA ALA A 62 -16.34 -5.08 -5.73
C ALA A 62 -16.83 -6.44 -6.27
N ILE A 63 -17.94 -6.96 -5.74
CA ILE A 63 -18.55 -8.22 -6.18
C ILE A 63 -19.08 -8.12 -7.61
N VAL A 64 -19.67 -6.97 -7.96
CA VAL A 64 -20.11 -6.70 -9.33
C VAL A 64 -18.91 -6.67 -10.28
N ALA A 65 -17.80 -6.04 -9.87
CA ALA A 65 -16.57 -5.99 -10.66
C ALA A 65 -15.94 -7.39 -10.86
N GLU A 66 -15.93 -8.24 -9.83
CA GLU A 66 -15.45 -9.62 -9.91
C GLU A 66 -16.28 -10.44 -10.91
N THR A 67 -17.61 -10.33 -10.86
CA THR A 67 -18.51 -11.19 -11.66
C THR A 67 -18.71 -10.72 -13.09
N CYS A 68 -18.74 -9.41 -13.31
CA CYS A 68 -19.02 -8.80 -14.62
C CYS A 68 -17.76 -8.24 -15.31
N GLY A 69 -16.60 -8.31 -14.66
CA GLY A 69 -15.34 -7.80 -15.15
C GLY A 69 -15.08 -6.35 -14.71
N PRO A 70 -13.84 -6.00 -14.30
CA PRO A 70 -13.53 -4.68 -13.76
C PRO A 70 -13.68 -3.55 -14.77
N PHE A 71 -13.47 -3.83 -16.07
CA PHE A 71 -13.61 -2.87 -17.16
C PHE A 71 -14.98 -2.19 -17.24
N THR A 72 -16.04 -2.83 -16.73
CA THR A 72 -17.40 -2.26 -16.71
C THR A 72 -17.64 -1.30 -15.55
N VAL A 73 -16.99 -1.55 -14.41
CA VAL A 73 -17.22 -0.86 -13.14
C VAL A 73 -16.21 0.26 -12.93
N LEU A 74 -14.95 0.02 -13.27
CA LEU A 74 -13.84 0.93 -13.00
C LEU A 74 -14.04 2.33 -13.61
N PRO A 75 -14.43 2.49 -14.90
CA PRO A 75 -14.63 3.82 -15.48
C PRO A 75 -15.73 4.63 -14.77
N ALA A 76 -16.80 3.97 -14.36
CA ALA A 76 -17.92 4.62 -13.66
C ALA A 76 -17.51 5.06 -12.24
N VAL A 77 -16.77 4.20 -11.52
CA VAL A 77 -16.22 4.52 -10.20
C VAL A 77 -15.22 5.68 -10.28
N MET A 78 -14.33 5.68 -11.27
CA MET A 78 -13.39 6.77 -11.51
C MET A 78 -14.09 8.08 -11.89
N ASN A 79 -15.22 8.02 -12.58
CA ASN A 79 -15.99 9.21 -12.91
C ASN A 79 -16.64 9.84 -11.66
N GLU A 80 -17.16 9.03 -10.74
CA GLU A 80 -17.73 9.53 -9.47
C GLU A 80 -16.67 10.16 -8.56
N TYR A 81 -15.41 9.73 -8.64
CA TYR A 81 -14.31 10.37 -7.88
C TYR A 81 -14.09 11.85 -8.25
N ARG A 82 -14.51 12.27 -9.45
CA ARG A 82 -14.41 13.66 -9.92
C ARG A 82 -15.40 14.59 -9.22
N VAL A 83 -16.43 14.05 -8.56
CA VAL A 83 -17.39 14.85 -7.82
C VAL A 83 -16.70 15.38 -6.54
N PRO A 84 -16.73 16.71 -6.28
CA PRO A 84 -15.95 17.34 -5.21
C PRO A 84 -16.53 17.10 -3.78
N GLU A 85 -17.09 15.93 -3.52
CA GLU A 85 -17.64 15.56 -2.21
C GLU A 85 -16.75 14.50 -1.54
N LEU A 86 -16.08 14.89 -0.45
CA LEU A 86 -15.12 14.05 0.27
C LEU A 86 -15.70 12.69 0.72
N ASN A 87 -17.01 12.62 1.01
CA ASN A 87 -17.66 11.37 1.41
C ASN A 87 -17.76 10.38 0.24
N ILE A 88 -18.04 10.89 -0.96
CA ILE A 88 -18.13 10.09 -2.18
C ILE A 88 -16.73 9.62 -2.56
N GLN A 89 -15.75 10.52 -2.56
CA GLN A 89 -14.36 10.19 -2.89
C GLN A 89 -13.78 9.12 -1.95
N ASN A 90 -13.98 9.26 -0.64
CA ASN A 90 -13.63 8.22 0.34
C ASN A 90 -14.39 6.91 0.13
N GLY A 91 -15.65 6.96 -0.32
CA GLY A 91 -16.43 5.78 -0.69
C GLY A 91 -15.87 5.09 -1.92
N VAL A 92 -15.51 5.85 -2.94
CA VAL A 92 -14.88 5.36 -4.18
C VAL A 92 -13.53 4.72 -3.88
N LEU A 93 -12.66 5.35 -3.09
CA LEU A 93 -11.37 4.77 -2.71
C LEU A 93 -11.54 3.45 -1.94
N LYS A 94 -12.54 3.36 -1.06
CA LYS A 94 -12.86 2.09 -0.37
C LYS A 94 -13.38 1.03 -1.33
N ALA A 95 -14.22 1.40 -2.29
CA ALA A 95 -14.67 0.49 -3.33
C ALA A 95 -13.49 -0.02 -4.16
N LEU A 96 -12.56 0.86 -4.54
CA LEU A 96 -11.32 0.53 -5.24
C LEU A 96 -10.45 -0.45 -4.44
N SER A 97 -10.25 -0.19 -3.15
CA SER A 97 -9.51 -1.07 -2.24
C SER A 97 -10.09 -2.49 -2.21
N PHE A 98 -11.40 -2.63 -2.00
CA PHE A 98 -12.04 -3.96 -2.02
C PHE A 98 -12.03 -4.57 -3.42
N MET A 99 -12.27 -3.78 -4.46
CA MET A 99 -12.29 -4.28 -5.83
C MET A 99 -10.95 -4.93 -6.20
N PHE A 100 -9.81 -4.29 -5.91
CA PHE A 100 -8.51 -4.92 -6.17
C PHE A 100 -8.21 -6.13 -5.29
N GLU A 101 -8.71 -6.15 -4.04
CA GLU A 101 -8.62 -7.34 -3.19
C GLU A 101 -9.37 -8.54 -3.78
N TYR A 102 -10.57 -8.31 -4.33
CA TYR A 102 -11.40 -9.38 -4.91
C TYR A 102 -10.90 -9.85 -6.29
N ILE A 103 -10.35 -8.93 -7.10
CA ILE A 103 -9.88 -9.25 -8.45
C ILE A 103 -8.54 -10.00 -8.42
N GLY A 104 -7.63 -9.65 -7.50
CA GLY A 104 -6.28 -10.22 -7.44
C GLY A 104 -5.50 -9.96 -8.74
N ASP A 105 -5.08 -11.03 -9.41
CA ASP A 105 -4.15 -11.02 -10.55
C ASP A 105 -4.63 -10.21 -11.77
N MET A 106 -5.95 -10.04 -11.96
CA MET A 106 -6.43 -9.22 -13.09
C MET A 106 -6.19 -7.72 -12.86
N ALA A 107 -5.71 -7.30 -11.69
CA ALA A 107 -5.38 -5.90 -11.40
C ALA A 107 -4.27 -5.35 -12.30
N LYS A 108 -3.39 -6.21 -12.86
CA LYS A 108 -2.26 -5.82 -13.71
C LYS A 108 -2.68 -4.99 -14.93
N ASP A 109 -3.85 -5.30 -15.51
CA ASP A 109 -4.31 -4.64 -16.75
C ASP A 109 -4.89 -3.25 -16.48
N TYR A 110 -5.19 -2.94 -15.20
CA TYR A 110 -5.86 -1.71 -14.78
C TYR A 110 -4.97 -0.76 -13.99
N ILE A 111 -3.78 -1.20 -13.55
CA ILE A 111 -2.88 -0.43 -12.69
C ILE A 111 -2.53 0.94 -13.28
N TYR A 112 -2.20 0.99 -14.57
CA TYR A 112 -1.87 2.22 -15.29
C TYR A 112 -3.04 3.20 -15.35
N ALA A 113 -4.27 2.69 -15.52
CA ALA A 113 -5.46 3.54 -15.58
C ALA A 113 -5.76 4.19 -14.22
N VAL A 114 -5.47 3.49 -13.11
CA VAL A 114 -5.80 3.93 -11.75
C VAL A 114 -4.70 4.77 -11.10
N SER A 115 -3.48 4.73 -11.64
CA SER A 115 -2.33 5.45 -11.05
C SER A 115 -2.59 6.95 -10.82
N PRO A 116 -3.14 7.73 -11.78
CA PRO A 116 -3.39 9.15 -11.56
C PRO A 116 -4.42 9.43 -10.46
N LEU A 117 -5.38 8.52 -10.25
CA LEU A 117 -6.37 8.64 -9.18
C LEU A 117 -5.72 8.39 -7.81
N LEU A 118 -4.82 7.40 -7.72
CA LEU A 118 -4.08 7.12 -6.49
C LEU A 118 -3.06 8.21 -6.16
N GLU A 119 -2.43 8.82 -7.16
CA GLU A 119 -1.53 9.97 -6.97
C GLU A 119 -2.26 11.12 -6.26
N ASP A 120 -3.43 11.49 -6.76
CA ASP A 120 -4.29 12.52 -6.16
C ASP A 120 -4.68 12.14 -4.73
N ALA A 121 -5.16 10.90 -4.52
CA ALA A 121 -5.58 10.42 -3.20
C ALA A 121 -4.44 10.35 -2.17
N LEU A 122 -3.21 10.05 -2.58
CA LEU A 122 -2.04 9.97 -1.70
C LEU A 122 -1.46 11.34 -1.35
N MET A 123 -1.69 12.35 -2.19
CA MET A 123 -1.29 13.74 -1.95
C MET A 123 -2.34 14.58 -1.23
N ASP A 124 -3.57 14.09 -1.10
CA ASP A 124 -4.65 14.85 -0.49
C ASP A 124 -4.32 15.27 0.96
N ARG A 125 -4.86 16.42 1.37
CA ARG A 125 -4.68 16.97 2.71
C ARG A 125 -5.40 16.14 3.78
N ASP A 126 -6.50 15.49 3.44
CA ASP A 126 -7.29 14.68 4.37
C ASP A 126 -6.57 13.35 4.70
N PRO A 127 -6.26 13.07 5.98
CA PRO A 127 -5.63 11.81 6.36
C PRO A 127 -6.47 10.57 6.01
N VAL A 128 -7.80 10.68 5.94
CA VAL A 128 -8.68 9.53 5.60
C VAL A 128 -8.53 9.14 4.13
N HIS A 129 -8.36 10.11 3.24
CA HIS A 129 -8.06 9.88 1.83
C HIS A 129 -6.72 9.17 1.68
N ARG A 130 -5.65 9.69 2.30
CA ARG A 130 -4.32 9.06 2.27
C ARG A 130 -4.32 7.65 2.87
N GLN A 131 -5.03 7.44 3.98
CA GLN A 131 -5.18 6.12 4.60
C GLN A 131 -5.81 5.11 3.64
N THR A 132 -6.90 5.51 2.97
CA THR A 132 -7.65 4.63 2.06
C THR A 132 -6.88 4.42 0.76
N GLY A 133 -6.17 5.44 0.28
CA GLY A 133 -5.22 5.33 -0.83
C GLY A 133 -4.12 4.31 -0.55
N CYS A 134 -3.50 4.37 0.64
CA CYS A 134 -2.49 3.40 1.07
C CYS A 134 -3.05 1.97 1.15
N ALA A 135 -4.26 1.80 1.70
CA ALA A 135 -4.93 0.50 1.70
C ALA A 135 -5.16 -0.04 0.28
N THR A 136 -5.52 0.83 -0.67
CA THR A 136 -5.69 0.45 -2.08
C THR A 136 -4.36 0.01 -2.69
N VAL A 137 -3.27 0.76 -2.44
CA VAL A 137 -1.91 0.39 -2.89
C VAL A 137 -1.45 -0.94 -2.30
N LYS A 138 -1.79 -1.25 -1.04
CA LYS A 138 -1.51 -2.56 -0.42
C LYS A 138 -2.14 -3.71 -1.21
N HIS A 139 -3.44 -3.64 -1.47
CA HIS A 139 -4.12 -4.72 -2.19
C HIS A 139 -3.67 -4.82 -3.65
N LEU A 140 -3.44 -3.67 -4.29
CA LEU A 140 -2.93 -3.58 -5.65
C LEU A 140 -1.53 -4.17 -5.80
N SER A 141 -0.61 -3.85 -4.89
CA SER A 141 0.75 -4.40 -4.90
C SER A 141 0.71 -5.93 -4.73
N LEU A 142 0.03 -6.43 -3.69
CA LEU A 142 -0.09 -7.86 -3.45
C LEU A 142 -0.73 -8.63 -4.62
N GLY A 143 -1.72 -8.05 -5.30
CA GLY A 143 -2.37 -8.68 -6.45
C GLY A 143 -1.53 -8.68 -7.73
N VAL A 144 -0.51 -7.82 -7.83
CA VAL A 144 0.32 -7.66 -9.04
C VAL A 144 1.76 -8.17 -8.86
N ALA A 145 2.06 -8.77 -7.70
CA ALA A 145 3.37 -9.33 -7.40
C ALA A 145 3.80 -10.37 -8.45
N GLY A 146 4.96 -10.15 -9.09
CA GLY A 146 5.51 -11.05 -10.11
C GLY A 146 4.90 -10.93 -11.52
N LEU A 147 4.03 -9.95 -11.78
CA LEU A 147 3.39 -9.75 -13.09
C LEU A 147 4.09 -8.69 -13.98
N GLY A 148 5.23 -8.15 -13.53
CA GLY A 148 6.06 -7.22 -14.31
C GLY A 148 5.61 -5.76 -14.31
N CYS A 149 4.81 -5.32 -13.32
CA CYS A 149 4.38 -3.92 -13.16
C CYS A 149 5.17 -3.17 -12.06
N GLU A 150 6.47 -3.48 -11.94
CA GLU A 150 7.34 -2.90 -10.91
C GLU A 150 7.55 -1.39 -11.10
N ASP A 151 7.51 -0.90 -12.34
CA ASP A 151 7.66 0.50 -12.70
C ASP A 151 6.57 1.39 -12.07
N VAL A 152 5.30 1.00 -12.22
CA VAL A 152 4.17 1.73 -11.64
C VAL A 152 4.15 1.61 -10.14
N LEU A 153 4.50 0.45 -9.59
CA LEU A 153 4.56 0.25 -8.14
C LEU A 153 5.67 1.10 -7.51
N LEU A 154 6.81 1.27 -8.20
CA LEU A 154 7.88 2.17 -7.77
C LEU A 154 7.44 3.64 -7.84
N HIS A 155 6.68 4.01 -8.86
CA HIS A 155 6.07 5.34 -8.94
C HIS A 155 5.13 5.58 -7.76
N LEU A 156 4.21 4.64 -7.45
CA LEU A 156 3.31 4.74 -6.31
C LEU A 156 4.07 4.76 -4.96
N LEU A 157 5.16 4.02 -4.84
CA LEU A 157 6.02 4.05 -3.65
C LEU A 157 6.53 5.48 -3.38
N ASN A 158 6.89 6.24 -4.41
CA ASN A 158 7.34 7.63 -4.24
C ASN A 158 6.27 8.56 -3.65
N TYR A 159 4.98 8.27 -3.88
CA TYR A 159 3.86 9.00 -3.27
C TYR A 159 3.49 8.47 -1.88
N VAL A 160 3.70 7.18 -1.61
CA VAL A 160 3.48 6.59 -0.28
C VAL A 160 4.59 6.99 0.70
N TRP A 161 5.83 7.10 0.23
CA TRP A 161 7.02 7.28 1.08
C TRP A 161 7.00 8.54 1.98
N PRO A 162 6.57 9.72 1.52
CA PRO A 162 6.47 10.91 2.38
C PRO A 162 5.53 10.72 3.57
N ASN A 163 4.52 9.85 3.45
CA ASN A 163 3.52 9.59 4.49
C ASN A 163 4.07 8.77 5.68
N VAL A 164 5.33 8.32 5.64
CA VAL A 164 5.99 7.57 6.74
C VAL A 164 6.18 8.43 8.01
N PHE A 165 6.11 9.76 7.88
CA PHE A 165 6.21 10.69 9.01
C PHE A 165 4.87 11.09 9.63
N GLU A 166 3.77 10.50 9.17
CA GLU A 166 2.44 10.77 9.70
C GLU A 166 2.32 10.29 11.16
N GLU A 167 1.71 11.10 12.02
CA GLU A 167 1.58 10.79 13.46
C GLU A 167 0.33 9.97 13.78
N SER A 168 -0.68 10.04 12.89
CA SER A 168 -1.98 9.41 13.07
C SER A 168 -1.85 7.88 13.06
N PRO A 169 -2.31 7.16 14.11
CA PRO A 169 -2.08 5.72 14.26
C PRO A 169 -2.75 4.88 13.14
N HIS A 170 -3.92 5.32 12.65
CA HIS A 170 -4.62 4.62 11.57
C HIS A 170 -3.96 4.81 10.21
N VAL A 171 -3.39 5.99 9.96
CA VAL A 171 -2.72 6.30 8.68
C VAL A 171 -1.35 5.64 8.66
N ILE A 172 -0.57 5.75 9.74
CA ILE A 172 0.76 5.15 9.79
C ILE A 172 0.70 3.63 9.64
N GLN A 173 -0.31 2.96 10.23
CA GLN A 173 -0.51 1.53 10.03
C GLN A 173 -0.83 1.22 8.56
N ALA A 174 -1.70 2.02 7.91
CA ALA A 174 -2.02 1.83 6.49
C ALA A 174 -0.79 2.07 5.59
N VAL A 175 0.05 3.04 5.90
CA VAL A 175 1.32 3.30 5.19
C VAL A 175 2.28 2.12 5.38
N LEU A 176 2.47 1.63 6.60
CA LEU A 176 3.35 0.48 6.87
C LEU A 176 2.85 -0.79 6.17
N ASP A 177 1.53 -1.01 6.15
CA ASP A 177 0.89 -2.10 5.42
C ASP A 177 1.10 -1.97 3.90
N ALA A 178 0.97 -0.75 3.35
CA ALA A 178 1.20 -0.47 1.94
C ALA A 178 2.66 -0.71 1.55
N VAL A 179 3.61 -0.22 2.37
CA VAL A 179 5.03 -0.49 2.17
C VAL A 179 5.30 -1.99 2.21
N GLN A 180 4.70 -2.76 3.12
CA GLN A 180 4.84 -4.22 3.15
C GLN A 180 4.33 -4.90 1.86
N GLY A 181 3.18 -4.47 1.32
CA GLY A 181 2.70 -4.98 0.03
C GLY A 181 3.66 -4.67 -1.12
N LEU A 182 4.22 -3.45 -1.12
CA LEU A 182 5.25 -3.03 -2.07
C LEU A 182 6.57 -3.79 -1.89
N MET A 183 6.96 -4.18 -0.66
CA MET A 183 8.16 -5.00 -0.40
C MET A 183 8.07 -6.36 -1.11
N VAL A 184 6.88 -6.97 -1.12
CA VAL A 184 6.66 -8.27 -1.80
C VAL A 184 6.77 -8.12 -3.31
N SER A 185 6.32 -6.98 -3.85
CA SER A 185 6.16 -6.78 -5.29
C SER A 185 7.41 -6.22 -5.97
N LEU A 186 8.08 -5.25 -5.34
CA LEU A 186 9.33 -4.62 -5.82
C LEU A 186 10.58 -5.36 -5.33
N GLY A 187 10.44 -6.17 -4.28
CA GLY A 187 11.53 -6.82 -3.59
C GLY A 187 12.12 -5.99 -2.45
N PRO A 188 12.79 -6.65 -1.49
CA PRO A 188 13.30 -6.01 -0.27
C PRO A 188 14.47 -5.05 -0.55
N ASN A 189 15.27 -5.31 -1.59
CA ASN A 189 16.46 -4.49 -1.88
C ASN A 189 16.10 -3.08 -2.34
N VAL A 190 15.01 -2.91 -3.09
CA VAL A 190 14.53 -1.58 -3.51
C VAL A 190 14.11 -0.78 -2.30
N ILE A 191 13.32 -1.37 -1.40
CA ILE A 191 12.87 -0.70 -0.18
C ILE A 191 14.04 -0.39 0.76
N LEU A 192 15.04 -1.29 0.86
CA LEU A 192 16.25 -1.05 1.63
C LEU A 192 16.98 0.23 1.17
N GLN A 193 17.06 0.50 -0.13
CA GLN A 193 17.71 1.71 -0.66
C GLN A 193 17.02 3.00 -0.18
N TYR A 194 15.70 2.99 -0.01
CA TYR A 194 14.96 4.12 0.56
C TYR A 194 15.21 4.23 2.08
N VAL A 195 15.26 3.10 2.79
CA VAL A 195 15.43 3.04 4.24
C VAL A 195 16.84 3.45 4.69
N VAL A 196 17.90 3.07 3.95
CA VAL A 196 19.29 3.32 4.36
C VAL A 196 19.57 4.81 4.62
N GLN A 197 18.92 5.71 3.87
CA GLN A 197 19.10 7.16 3.98
C GLN A 197 18.71 7.72 5.37
N GLY A 198 17.73 7.10 6.04
CA GLY A 198 17.18 7.60 7.31
C GLY A 198 17.61 6.83 8.56
N LEU A 199 18.27 5.67 8.42
CA LEU A 199 18.67 4.82 9.56
C LEU A 199 19.58 5.54 10.56
N TYR A 200 20.55 6.29 10.07
CA TYR A 200 21.55 7.03 10.87
C TYR A 200 21.38 8.55 10.83
N HIS A 201 20.22 9.04 10.38
CA HIS A 201 19.94 10.48 10.28
C HIS A 201 20.08 11.18 11.65
N PRO A 202 20.63 12.40 11.77
CA PRO A 202 20.87 13.08 13.06
C PRO A 202 19.59 13.35 13.88
N ALA A 203 18.46 13.57 13.21
CA ALA A 203 17.17 13.77 13.88
C ALA A 203 16.60 12.44 14.42
N ARG A 204 16.32 12.39 15.73
CA ARG A 204 15.76 11.22 16.41
C ARG A 204 14.42 10.75 15.83
N LYS A 205 13.51 11.69 15.52
CA LYS A 205 12.19 11.39 14.95
C LYS A 205 12.28 10.64 13.62
N VAL A 206 13.24 11.02 12.77
CA VAL A 206 13.48 10.37 11.48
C VAL A 206 13.98 8.94 11.68
N ARG A 207 14.99 8.76 12.55
CA ARG A 207 15.51 7.42 12.86
C ARG A 207 14.41 6.50 13.37
N GLU A 208 13.59 6.96 14.31
CA GLU A 208 12.52 6.13 14.89
C GLU A 208 11.53 5.63 13.84
N SER A 209 11.15 6.45 12.84
CA SER A 209 10.29 5.99 11.73
C SER A 209 11.01 5.00 10.81
N PHE A 210 12.26 5.28 10.45
CA PHE A 210 13.01 4.44 9.51
C PHE A 210 13.40 3.09 10.10
N TRP A 211 13.78 3.04 11.38
CA TRP A 211 14.05 1.80 12.10
C TRP A 211 12.80 0.92 12.20
N LYS A 212 11.60 1.50 12.32
CA LYS A 212 10.34 0.71 12.26
C LYS A 212 10.19 0.01 10.90
N VAL A 213 10.41 0.72 9.79
CA VAL A 213 10.34 0.13 8.44
C VAL A 213 11.43 -0.92 8.24
N TYR A 214 12.66 -0.64 8.69
CA TYR A 214 13.76 -1.60 8.65
C TYR A 214 13.46 -2.89 9.41
N ASN A 215 12.87 -2.80 10.59
CA ASN A 215 12.50 -3.98 11.38
C ASN A 215 11.48 -4.86 10.63
N LEU A 216 10.50 -4.25 9.94
CA LEU A 216 9.55 -4.99 9.11
C LEU A 216 10.25 -5.71 7.95
N LEU A 217 11.16 -5.00 7.28
CA LEU A 217 11.94 -5.52 6.16
C LEU A 217 12.88 -6.66 6.58
N TYR A 218 13.54 -6.53 7.74
CA TYR A 218 14.39 -7.57 8.31
C TYR A 218 13.61 -8.83 8.70
N ILE A 219 12.40 -8.66 9.27
CA ILE A 219 11.50 -9.79 9.58
C ILE A 219 11.02 -10.48 8.30
N TYR A 220 10.74 -9.72 7.24
CA TYR A 220 10.22 -10.25 5.99
C TYR A 220 11.24 -11.13 5.25
N ALA A 221 12.45 -10.63 5.00
CA ALA A 221 13.42 -11.33 4.15
C ALA A 221 14.88 -11.00 4.51
N SER A 222 15.33 -11.43 5.70
CA SER A 222 16.70 -11.17 6.18
C SER A 222 17.81 -11.67 5.25
N ASP A 223 17.62 -12.82 4.60
CA ASP A 223 18.59 -13.43 3.70
C ASP A 223 18.78 -12.62 2.41
N ALA A 224 17.67 -12.16 1.80
CA ALA A 224 17.70 -11.36 0.59
C ALA A 224 18.42 -10.01 0.77
N LEU A 225 18.42 -9.46 2.00
CA LEU A 225 19.08 -8.19 2.33
C LEU A 225 20.59 -8.28 2.29
N VAL A 226 21.18 -9.47 2.40
CA VAL A 226 22.63 -9.65 2.36
C VAL A 226 23.21 -9.05 1.08
N MET A 227 22.52 -9.20 -0.06
CA MET A 227 22.97 -8.62 -1.33
C MET A 227 22.69 -7.11 -1.45
N GLY A 228 21.77 -6.57 -0.65
CA GLY A 228 21.34 -5.17 -0.72
C GLY A 228 22.08 -4.20 0.22
N TYR A 229 22.76 -4.71 1.26
CA TYR A 229 23.46 -3.83 2.20
C TYR A 229 24.59 -3.03 1.53
N PRO A 230 24.71 -1.72 1.82
CA PRO A 230 25.86 -0.92 1.38
C PRO A 230 27.18 -1.52 1.85
N SER A 231 28.20 -1.48 1.00
CA SER A 231 29.56 -1.83 1.41
C SER A 231 30.18 -0.65 2.15
N TYR A 232 30.78 -0.92 3.30
CA TYR A 232 31.61 0.05 4.01
C TYR A 232 33.06 -0.43 3.94
N SER A 233 33.92 0.33 3.24
CA SER A 233 35.36 0.20 3.41
C SER A 233 35.78 0.80 4.75
N LYS A 234 36.92 0.37 5.31
CA LYS A 234 37.48 0.91 6.56
C LYS A 234 37.35 2.44 6.56
N LEU A 235 36.70 3.01 7.59
CA LEU A 235 36.95 4.40 7.93
C LEU A 235 38.43 4.45 8.34
N SER A 236 39.29 5.05 7.51
CA SER A 236 40.52 5.59 8.05
C SER A 236 40.09 6.60 9.10
N VAL A 237 40.53 6.38 10.34
CA VAL A 237 40.45 7.43 11.36
C VAL A 237 41.50 8.45 10.95
N ASP A 238 41.19 9.25 9.93
CA ASP A 238 42.00 10.41 9.57
C ASP A 238 41.70 11.46 10.63
N GLY A 239 42.54 11.46 11.66
CA GLY A 239 42.55 12.47 12.70
C GLY A 239 43.02 13.80 12.13
N ASP A 240 42.13 14.52 11.46
CA ASP A 240 42.35 15.92 11.12
C ASP A 240 41.40 16.80 11.94
N GLY A 241 41.94 17.34 13.03
CA GLY A 241 41.37 18.45 13.78
C GLY A 241 41.22 18.22 15.28
N LEU A 242 42.34 18.15 16.01
CA LEU A 242 42.56 18.80 17.31
C LEU A 242 43.94 18.41 17.85
N ASP A 243 44.80 19.41 18.05
CA ASP A 243 46.06 19.30 18.79
C ASP A 243 45.85 18.58 20.13
N GLY A 244 46.61 17.52 20.35
CA GLY A 244 46.61 16.78 21.60
C GLY A 244 47.43 15.51 21.47
N SER A 245 48.70 15.60 21.86
CA SER A 245 49.61 14.47 22.03
C SER A 245 48.94 13.32 22.81
N LEU A 246 48.57 12.25 22.12
CA LEU A 246 48.26 10.97 22.72
C LEU A 246 49.34 9.97 22.30
N SER A 247 50.05 9.52 23.32
CA SER A 247 51.14 8.54 23.25
C SER A 247 50.70 7.26 22.56
N SER A 248 51.57 6.78 21.69
CA SER A 248 51.53 5.50 20.99
C SER A 248 51.71 4.31 21.96
N SER A 249 50.73 4.07 22.83
CA SER A 249 50.76 2.89 23.71
C SER A 249 49.40 2.32 24.16
N ASP A 250 48.27 2.77 23.61
CA ASP A 250 46.94 2.19 23.89
C ASP A 250 46.16 1.91 22.58
N CYS A 251 46.80 1.31 21.58
CA CYS A 251 46.14 0.86 20.35
C CYS A 251 45.86 -0.65 20.38
N ASP A 252 45.33 -1.15 21.49
CA ASP A 252 44.86 -2.54 21.58
C ASP A 252 43.33 -2.61 21.38
N GLU A 253 42.94 -3.43 20.40
CA GLU A 253 41.63 -4.06 20.26
C GLU A 253 40.39 -3.18 19.98
N SER A 254 40.23 -2.74 18.73
CA SER A 254 38.94 -2.80 18.00
C SER A 254 39.06 -2.28 16.56
N ASN A 255 39.95 -2.89 15.76
CA ASN A 255 39.83 -2.76 14.31
C ASN A 255 38.54 -3.48 13.88
N SER A 256 37.42 -2.75 13.89
CA SER A 256 36.13 -3.28 13.48
C SER A 256 36.16 -3.49 11.97
N TYR A 257 36.39 -4.74 11.56
CA TYR A 257 36.34 -5.14 10.16
C TYR A 257 34.87 -5.13 9.69
N TYR A 258 34.45 -4.04 9.06
CA TYR A 258 33.10 -3.89 8.49
C TYR A 258 32.97 -4.40 7.04
N ALA A 259 34.09 -4.83 6.44
CA ALA A 259 34.14 -5.30 5.05
C ALA A 259 33.72 -6.78 4.93
N ARG A 260 32.92 -7.10 3.91
CA ARG A 260 32.44 -8.45 3.60
C ARG A 260 33.28 -9.07 2.47
N THR A 261 34.50 -9.49 2.80
CA THR A 261 35.50 -9.98 1.84
C THR A 261 35.11 -11.25 1.10
N THR A 262 34.17 -12.05 1.61
CA THR A 262 33.70 -13.28 0.95
C THR A 262 32.84 -13.00 -0.28
N LEU A 263 32.14 -11.86 -0.35
CA LEU A 263 31.34 -11.47 -1.51
C LEU A 263 32.20 -10.89 -2.65
N GLU A 264 33.45 -10.50 -2.35
CA GLU A 264 34.40 -9.90 -3.29
C GLU A 264 35.31 -10.93 -3.96
N LEU A 265 35.13 -12.23 -3.64
CA LEU A 265 35.91 -13.32 -4.23
C LEU A 265 35.50 -13.50 -5.70
N PHE A 266 36.46 -13.28 -6.60
CA PHE A 266 36.38 -13.71 -8.00
C PHE A 266 37.14 -15.04 -8.15
N ILE A 267 36.47 -16.05 -8.69
CA ILE A 267 37.09 -17.33 -9.11
C ILE A 267 37.71 -17.12 -10.49
#